data_AF-A0A520S3C6-F1
#
_entry.id   AF-A0A520S3C6-F1
#
_cell.length_a   1.000
_cell.length_b   1.000
_cell.length_c   1.000
_cell.angle_alpha   90.00
_cell.angle_beta   90.00
_cell.angle_gamma   90.00
#
_symmetry.space_group_name_H-M   'P 1'
#
loop_
_entity.id
_entity.type
_entity.pdbx_description
1 polymer ?
#
loop_
_entity_poly.entity_id
_entity_poly.type
_entity_poly.pdbx_seq_one_letter_code
_entity_poly.pdbx_strand_id
1 'polypeptide(L)'
;MPVIDMTTLKPVGEFGSKAWGEACVEAAIRMLEAAKLPSSITWAFSEDYTYPPSRLMEGGRKHAGYYLMVKNGKISGGDGILEEARAIPGFHAKVPWASICNQSGAFYGREGGKQRSAEEEILFAAVEEYVGRENPMSLDINKEGKSSIMLDPVGPWPAEVGKALGEGSEEGNGLHNIAAALQTNSPEYSDIPVTELRVPIFGKMTEEQKQIFILLCGIEL
;
A
#
# COMPACT_ATOMS: atom_id res chain seq x y z
N MET A 1 -2.29 3.28 -26.02
CA MET A 1 -3.24 3.69 -24.98
C MET A 1 -3.07 2.74 -23.82
N PRO A 2 -3.00 3.24 -22.59
CA PRO A 2 -2.96 2.39 -21.40
C PRO A 2 -4.14 1.42 -21.35
N VAL A 3 -3.94 0.25 -20.73
CA VAL A 3 -4.97 -0.78 -20.58
C VAL A 3 -6.18 -0.29 -19.77
N ILE A 4 -5.92 0.60 -18.81
CA ILE A 4 -6.93 1.22 -17.95
C ILE A 4 -7.13 2.67 -18.40
N ASP A 5 -8.36 3.00 -18.76
CA ASP A 5 -8.77 4.37 -19.05
C ASP A 5 -9.11 5.09 -17.74
N MET A 6 -8.17 5.94 -17.28
CA MET A 6 -8.30 6.71 -16.05
C MET A 6 -9.55 7.61 -16.03
N THR A 7 -10.05 8.05 -17.19
CA THR A 7 -11.23 8.94 -17.25
C THR A 7 -12.53 8.23 -16.87
N THR A 8 -12.52 6.91 -16.86
CA THR A 8 -13.67 6.06 -16.53
C THR A 8 -13.71 5.65 -15.07
N LEU A 9 -12.59 5.82 -14.34
CA LEU A 9 -12.48 5.40 -12.96
C LEU A 9 -13.28 6.32 -12.04
N LYS A 10 -13.89 5.72 -11.03
CA LYS A 10 -14.56 6.43 -9.93
C LYS A 10 -14.08 5.82 -8.62
N PRO A 11 -14.00 6.60 -7.53
CA PRO A 11 -13.74 6.05 -6.22
C PRO A 11 -14.75 4.96 -5.86
N VAL A 12 -14.26 3.81 -5.41
CA VAL A 12 -15.07 2.63 -5.08
C VAL A 12 -15.03 2.28 -3.59
N GLY A 13 -14.05 2.78 -2.85
CA GLY A 13 -13.96 2.54 -1.41
C GLY A 13 -12.68 3.12 -0.78
N GLU A 14 -12.63 3.05 0.54
CA GLU A 14 -11.48 3.51 1.32
C GLU A 14 -10.28 2.58 1.14
N PHE A 15 -9.07 3.11 1.38
CA PHE A 15 -7.85 2.33 1.39
C PHE A 15 -7.97 1.15 2.36
N GLY A 16 -7.67 -0.07 1.89
CA GLY A 16 -7.80 -1.29 2.66
C GLY A 16 -9.22 -1.86 2.76
N SER A 17 -10.25 -1.17 2.25
CA SER A 17 -11.59 -1.75 2.09
C SER A 17 -11.59 -2.86 1.04
N LYS A 18 -12.54 -3.80 1.16
CA LYS A 18 -12.68 -4.91 0.20
C LYS A 18 -12.94 -4.42 -1.21
N ALA A 19 -13.89 -3.48 -1.38
CA ALA A 19 -14.26 -2.94 -2.68
C ALA A 19 -13.07 -2.27 -3.39
N TRP A 20 -12.27 -1.50 -2.65
CA TRP A 20 -11.05 -0.89 -3.18
C TRP A 20 -10.00 -1.94 -3.54
N GLY A 21 -9.70 -2.89 -2.65
CA GLY A 21 -8.72 -3.94 -2.89
C GLY A 21 -9.06 -4.82 -4.10
N GLU A 22 -10.33 -5.23 -4.24
CA GLU A 22 -10.80 -6.02 -5.39
C GLU A 22 -10.66 -5.23 -6.70
N ALA A 23 -10.97 -3.94 -6.71
CA ALA A 23 -10.82 -3.10 -7.90
C ALA A 23 -9.34 -2.90 -8.29
N CYS A 24 -8.44 -2.71 -7.31
CA CYS A 24 -7.00 -2.65 -7.54
C CYS A 24 -6.48 -3.96 -8.16
N VAL A 25 -6.91 -5.11 -7.63
CA VAL A 25 -6.56 -6.43 -8.17
C VAL A 25 -7.08 -6.60 -9.58
N GLU A 26 -8.34 -6.25 -9.85
CA GLU A 26 -8.94 -6.37 -11.19
C GLU A 26 -8.15 -5.56 -12.22
N ALA A 27 -7.80 -4.32 -11.89
CA ALA A 27 -6.96 -3.48 -12.74
C ALA A 27 -5.58 -4.11 -12.98
N ALA A 28 -4.92 -4.58 -11.92
CA ALA A 28 -3.61 -5.21 -12.01
C ALA A 28 -3.63 -6.49 -12.88
N ILE A 29 -4.66 -7.33 -12.74
CA ILE A 29 -4.85 -8.54 -13.56
C ILE A 29 -4.95 -8.14 -15.03
N ARG A 30 -5.82 -7.18 -15.37
CA ARG A 30 -5.99 -6.71 -16.75
C ARG A 30 -4.67 -6.19 -17.35
N MET A 31 -3.91 -5.40 -16.58
CA MET A 31 -2.62 -4.86 -17.01
C MET A 31 -1.60 -5.98 -17.28
N LEU A 32 -1.52 -6.98 -16.39
CA LEU A 32 -0.57 -8.08 -16.53
C LEU A 32 -0.96 -9.07 -17.64
N GLU A 33 -2.25 -9.32 -17.82
CA GLU A 33 -2.74 -10.17 -18.92
C GLU A 33 -2.43 -9.54 -20.28
N ALA A 34 -2.62 -8.23 -20.41
CA ALA A 34 -2.28 -7.48 -21.61
C ALA A 34 -0.77 -7.50 -21.91
N ALA A 35 0.08 -7.59 -20.88
CA ALA A 35 1.53 -7.63 -21.01
C ALA A 35 2.08 -8.97 -21.53
N LYS A 36 1.27 -10.05 -21.54
CA LYS A 36 1.66 -11.39 -22.00
C LYS A 36 2.98 -11.87 -21.37
N LEU A 37 3.02 -11.86 -20.05
CA LEU A 37 4.20 -12.22 -19.26
C LEU A 37 4.75 -13.62 -19.62
N PRO A 38 6.09 -13.80 -19.60
CA PRO A 38 6.69 -15.13 -19.72
C PRO A 38 6.15 -16.11 -18.67
N SER A 39 5.85 -17.34 -19.08
CA SER A 39 5.32 -18.38 -18.17
C SER A 39 6.31 -18.81 -17.09
N SER A 40 7.60 -18.48 -17.23
CA SER A 40 8.66 -18.71 -16.26
C SER A 40 8.63 -17.74 -15.07
N ILE A 41 7.91 -16.62 -15.17
CA ILE A 41 7.78 -15.69 -14.04
C ILE A 41 6.98 -16.36 -12.91
N THR A 42 7.60 -16.42 -11.74
CA THR A 42 6.97 -16.75 -10.47
C THR A 42 7.26 -15.60 -9.52
N TRP A 43 6.23 -14.82 -9.22
CA TRP A 43 6.33 -13.63 -8.39
C TRP A 43 4.98 -13.33 -7.74
N ALA A 44 5.00 -12.80 -6.53
CA ALA A 44 3.80 -12.41 -5.82
C ALA A 44 3.93 -11.03 -5.18
N PHE A 45 2.77 -10.46 -4.90
CA PHE A 45 2.58 -9.22 -4.19
C PHE A 45 1.51 -9.42 -3.14
N SER A 46 1.70 -8.85 -1.95
CA SER A 46 0.60 -8.70 -0.98
C SER A 46 0.86 -7.53 -0.05
N GLU A 47 -0.16 -6.76 0.26
CA GLU A 47 -0.13 -5.74 1.30
C GLU A 47 -1.13 -6.10 2.39
N ASP A 48 -0.64 -6.22 3.63
CA ASP A 48 -1.45 -6.53 4.82
C ASP A 48 -1.45 -5.32 5.75
N TYR A 49 -2.60 -4.66 5.87
CA TYR A 49 -2.74 -3.46 6.65
C TYR A 49 -3.19 -3.82 8.06
N THR A 50 -2.32 -3.57 9.04
CA THR A 50 -2.63 -3.81 10.46
C THR A 50 -3.40 -2.64 11.05
N TYR A 51 -4.17 -2.89 12.11
CA TYR A 51 -4.99 -1.88 12.79
C TYR A 51 -5.94 -1.08 11.87
N PRO A 52 -6.63 -1.70 10.89
CA PRO A 52 -7.60 -0.98 10.09
C PRO A 52 -8.84 -0.63 10.95
N PRO A 53 -9.57 0.45 10.64
CA PRO A 53 -10.87 0.70 11.25
C PRO A 53 -11.81 -0.50 11.09
N SER A 54 -12.63 -0.77 12.10
CA SER A 54 -13.51 -1.94 12.14
C SER A 54 -14.45 -2.05 10.94
N ARG A 55 -14.91 -0.92 10.41
CA ARG A 55 -15.74 -0.84 9.18
C ARG A 55 -15.05 -1.45 7.95
N LEU A 56 -13.72 -1.45 7.90
CA LEU A 56 -12.98 -2.07 6.80
C LEU A 56 -12.93 -3.60 6.94
N MET A 57 -13.22 -4.14 8.13
CA MET A 57 -13.13 -5.58 8.43
C MET A 57 -14.49 -6.30 8.34
N GLU A 58 -15.51 -5.66 7.79
CA GLU A 58 -16.84 -6.22 7.62
C GLU A 58 -16.85 -7.50 6.74
N GLY A 59 -17.89 -8.32 6.89
CA GLY A 59 -18.06 -9.55 6.10
C GLY A 59 -17.16 -10.72 6.52
N GLY A 60 -16.59 -10.68 7.73
CA GLY A 60 -15.75 -11.76 8.27
C GLY A 60 -14.32 -11.78 7.73
N ARG A 61 -13.84 -10.65 7.19
CA ARG A 61 -12.45 -10.48 6.75
C ARG A 61 -11.50 -10.71 7.93
N LYS A 62 -10.42 -11.44 7.66
CA LYS A 62 -9.32 -11.63 8.62
C LYS A 62 -8.18 -10.65 8.42
N HIS A 63 -8.02 -10.14 7.20
CA HIS A 63 -7.01 -9.17 6.81
C HIS A 63 -7.64 -8.04 6.03
N ALA A 64 -7.22 -6.79 6.29
CA ALA A 64 -7.43 -5.68 5.37
C ALA A 64 -6.24 -5.64 4.42
N GLY A 65 -6.47 -5.82 3.13
CA GLY A 65 -5.37 -5.95 2.18
C GLY A 65 -5.81 -6.66 0.91
N TYR A 66 -4.84 -6.92 0.04
CA TYR A 66 -5.04 -7.69 -1.18
C TYR A 66 -3.74 -8.36 -1.59
N TYR A 67 -3.85 -9.34 -2.48
CA TYR A 67 -2.71 -10.02 -3.07
C TYR A 67 -2.83 -10.12 -4.59
N LEU A 68 -1.69 -10.26 -5.24
CA LEU A 68 -1.55 -10.53 -6.66
C LEU A 68 -0.44 -11.58 -6.83
N MET A 69 -0.62 -12.53 -7.74
CA MET A 69 0.28 -13.65 -7.93
C MET A 69 0.38 -13.99 -9.41
N VAL A 70 1.62 -14.05 -9.90
CA VAL A 70 1.99 -14.58 -11.21
C VAL A 70 2.72 -15.90 -10.98
N LYS A 71 2.13 -17.01 -11.43
CA LYS A 71 2.70 -18.35 -11.23
C LYS A 71 2.30 -19.26 -12.38
N ASN A 72 3.29 -19.93 -12.99
CA ASN A 72 3.07 -20.88 -14.09
C ASN A 72 2.26 -20.28 -15.26
N GLY A 73 2.55 -19.02 -15.62
CA GLY A 73 1.83 -18.30 -16.67
C GLY A 73 0.37 -17.94 -16.34
N LYS A 74 -0.06 -18.09 -15.08
CA LYS A 74 -1.37 -17.64 -14.61
C LYS A 74 -1.22 -16.43 -13.72
N ILE A 75 -2.12 -15.48 -13.92
CA ILE A 75 -2.27 -14.29 -13.06
C ILE A 75 -3.51 -14.51 -12.21
N SER A 76 -3.40 -14.26 -10.92
CA SER A 76 -4.49 -14.39 -9.96
C SER A 76 -4.32 -13.35 -8.86
N GLY A 77 -5.39 -12.99 -8.18
CA GLY A 77 -5.35 -12.07 -7.06
C GLY A 77 -6.71 -12.02 -6.37
N GLY A 78 -6.77 -11.33 -5.25
CA GLY A 78 -8.02 -11.15 -4.52
C GLY A 78 -7.86 -10.35 -3.24
N ASP A 79 -8.98 -10.17 -2.56
CA ASP A 79 -9.06 -9.56 -1.23
C ASP A 79 -8.32 -10.39 -0.17
N GLY A 80 -7.73 -9.71 0.82
CA GLY A 80 -7.01 -10.31 1.93
C GLY A 80 -5.63 -10.84 1.55
N ILE A 81 -5.14 -11.79 2.36
CA ILE A 81 -3.81 -12.39 2.21
C ILE A 81 -3.95 -13.88 1.95
N LEU A 82 -3.39 -14.34 0.83
CA LEU A 82 -3.30 -15.75 0.49
C LEU A 82 -1.92 -16.29 0.89
N GLU A 83 -1.88 -17.29 1.75
CA GLU A 83 -0.63 -17.93 2.20
C GLU A 83 0.22 -18.45 1.03
N GLU A 84 -0.41 -19.00 -0.02
CA GLU A 84 0.31 -19.43 -1.22
C GLU A 84 1.03 -18.27 -1.91
N ALA A 85 0.41 -17.09 -1.96
CA ALA A 85 1.04 -15.90 -2.52
C ALA A 85 2.18 -15.42 -1.61
N ARG A 86 1.98 -15.38 -0.29
CA ARG A 86 2.99 -14.95 0.70
C ARG A 86 4.22 -15.87 0.71
N ALA A 87 4.09 -17.13 0.32
CA ALA A 87 5.20 -18.08 0.25
C ALA A 87 6.10 -17.91 -0.98
N ILE A 88 5.69 -17.13 -1.99
CA ILE A 88 6.46 -16.90 -3.21
C ILE A 88 7.39 -15.71 -3.00
N PRO A 89 8.68 -15.77 -3.39
CA PRO A 89 9.54 -14.59 -3.36
C PRO A 89 8.93 -13.41 -4.12
N GLY A 90 8.72 -12.29 -3.44
CA GLY A 90 7.93 -11.20 -4.00
C GLY A 90 7.99 -9.90 -3.22
N PHE A 91 7.02 -9.02 -3.49
CA PHE A 91 6.79 -7.79 -2.74
C PHE A 91 5.70 -8.04 -1.70
N HIS A 92 6.10 -8.27 -0.47
CA HIS A 92 5.18 -8.57 0.62
C HIS A 92 5.31 -7.49 1.67
N ALA A 93 4.29 -6.66 1.85
CA ALA A 93 4.27 -5.65 2.90
C ALA A 93 3.32 -6.06 4.04
N LYS A 94 3.66 -5.64 5.26
CA LYS A 94 2.75 -5.56 6.41
C LYS A 94 3.05 -4.30 7.19
N VAL A 95 2.03 -3.48 7.42
CA VAL A 95 2.22 -2.11 7.89
C VAL A 95 0.95 -1.56 8.54
N PRO A 96 1.02 -0.72 9.60
CA PRO A 96 -0.15 -0.08 10.14
C PRO A 96 -0.91 0.72 9.09
N TRP A 97 -2.20 0.46 8.96
CA TRP A 97 -3.10 1.10 7.99
C TRP A 97 -2.94 2.63 7.98
N ALA A 98 -2.98 3.24 9.17
CA ALA A 98 -2.88 4.69 9.32
C ALA A 98 -1.51 5.26 8.91
N SER A 99 -0.46 4.46 8.93
CA SER A 99 0.87 4.96 8.56
C SER A 99 1.00 5.23 7.06
N ILE A 100 0.14 4.61 6.22
CA ILE A 100 0.23 4.74 4.75
C ILE A 100 -1.08 5.09 4.01
N CYS A 101 -2.24 4.99 4.64
CA CYS A 101 -3.50 5.03 3.91
C CYS A 101 -3.77 6.34 3.15
N ASN A 102 -3.35 7.48 3.69
CA ASN A 102 -3.67 8.77 3.09
C ASN A 102 -2.77 9.08 1.90
N GLN A 103 -1.46 8.81 2.01
CA GLN A 103 -0.50 9.02 0.92
C GLN A 103 -0.60 8.00 -0.21
N SER A 104 -1.22 6.84 0.03
CA SER A 104 -1.61 5.91 -1.04
C SER A 104 -2.66 6.52 -2.01
N GLY A 105 -3.35 7.58 -1.60
CA GLY A 105 -4.29 8.31 -2.44
C GLY A 105 -3.67 9.50 -3.18
N ALA A 106 -2.35 9.68 -3.16
CA ALA A 106 -1.66 10.71 -3.94
C ALA A 106 -1.38 10.22 -5.36
N PHE A 107 -1.27 11.16 -6.31
CA PHE A 107 -0.84 10.86 -7.68
C PHE A 107 0.62 11.24 -7.83
N TYR A 108 1.44 10.31 -8.32
CA TYR A 108 2.83 10.60 -8.61
C TYR A 108 3.45 9.69 -9.67
N GLY A 109 4.47 10.22 -10.35
CA GLY A 109 5.49 9.46 -11.07
C GLY A 109 6.69 9.16 -10.17
N ARG A 110 7.81 8.77 -10.76
CA ARG A 110 9.01 8.32 -10.04
C ARG A 110 9.54 9.32 -9.01
N GLU A 111 9.64 10.60 -9.38
CA GLU A 111 10.20 11.62 -8.49
C GLU A 111 9.30 11.90 -7.28
N GLY A 112 7.98 11.95 -7.50
CA GLY A 112 7.02 12.05 -6.38
C GLY A 112 7.05 10.81 -5.50
N GLY A 113 7.24 9.61 -6.06
CA GLY A 113 7.45 8.39 -5.27
C GLY A 113 8.67 8.47 -4.35
N LYS A 114 9.80 9.00 -4.83
CA LYS A 114 11.00 9.22 -3.99
C LYS A 114 10.75 10.26 -2.91
N GLN A 115 10.07 11.36 -3.25
CA GLN A 115 9.73 12.40 -2.29
C GLN A 115 8.80 11.85 -1.20
N ARG A 116 7.77 11.09 -1.57
CA ARG A 116 6.88 10.41 -0.62
C ARG A 116 7.69 9.53 0.34
N SER A 117 8.62 8.71 -0.16
CA SER A 117 9.45 7.86 0.71
C SER A 117 10.29 8.69 1.69
N ALA A 118 10.88 9.80 1.25
CA ALA A 118 11.63 10.69 2.14
C ALA A 118 10.74 11.35 3.20
N GLU A 119 9.51 11.72 2.84
CA GLU A 119 8.53 12.27 3.79
C GLU A 119 8.04 11.21 4.80
N GLU A 120 7.89 9.95 4.38
CA GLU A 120 7.54 8.83 5.26
C GLU A 120 8.66 8.52 6.27
N GLU A 121 9.92 8.60 5.85
CA GLU A 121 11.06 8.48 6.76
C GLU A 121 11.03 9.54 7.87
N ILE A 122 10.68 10.79 7.52
CA ILE A 122 10.51 11.88 8.50
C ILE A 122 9.34 11.60 9.44
N LEU A 123 8.21 11.13 8.92
CA LEU A 123 7.04 10.76 9.72
C LEU A 123 7.38 9.67 10.74
N PHE A 124 8.04 8.59 10.30
CA PHE A 124 8.37 7.46 11.17
C PHE A 124 9.38 7.86 12.24
N ALA A 125 10.41 8.65 11.90
CA ALA A 125 11.36 9.18 12.87
C ALA A 125 10.67 10.07 13.93
N ALA A 126 9.75 10.94 13.51
CA ALA A 126 9.02 11.81 14.44
C ALA A 126 8.09 11.03 15.38
N VAL A 127 7.47 9.95 14.89
CA VAL A 127 6.66 9.04 15.72
C VAL A 127 7.54 8.31 16.73
N GLU A 128 8.70 7.79 16.32
CA GLU A 128 9.66 7.14 17.20
C GLU A 128 10.17 8.07 18.31
N GLU A 129 10.52 9.31 17.96
CA GLU A 129 10.94 10.33 18.93
C GLU A 129 9.81 10.65 19.93
N TYR A 130 8.57 10.79 19.46
CA TYR A 130 7.44 11.12 20.32
C TYR A 130 7.08 10.01 21.30
N VAL A 131 7.08 8.76 20.84
CA VAL A 131 6.76 7.59 21.67
C VAL A 131 7.93 7.24 22.59
N GLY A 132 9.17 7.58 22.21
CA GLY A 132 10.35 7.39 23.04
C GLY A 132 10.86 5.94 23.08
N ARG A 133 10.54 5.12 22.06
CA ARG A 133 11.05 3.75 21.91
C ARG A 133 11.22 3.38 20.45
N GLU A 134 12.25 2.57 20.16
CA GLU A 134 12.51 2.03 18.82
C GLU A 134 11.33 1.18 18.30
N ASN A 135 11.10 1.22 16.99
CA ASN A 135 10.07 0.44 16.29
C ASN A 135 8.67 0.55 16.97
N PRO A 136 8.14 1.77 17.15
CA PRO A 136 6.87 1.99 17.86
C PRO A 136 5.69 1.30 17.16
N MET A 137 5.75 1.21 15.83
CA MET A 137 4.75 0.58 14.95
C MET A 137 4.79 -0.95 14.93
N SER A 138 5.69 -1.59 15.68
CA SER A 138 5.82 -3.05 15.76
C SER A 138 5.98 -3.71 14.38
N LEU A 139 6.77 -3.09 13.50
CA LEU A 139 7.12 -3.67 12.20
C LEU A 139 7.96 -4.93 12.38
N ASP A 140 7.88 -5.86 11.42
CA ASP A 140 8.70 -7.07 11.45
C ASP A 140 10.18 -6.76 11.32
N ILE A 141 10.99 -7.67 11.85
CA ILE A 141 12.43 -7.60 11.74
C ILE A 141 12.87 -8.43 10.55
N ASN A 142 13.51 -7.79 9.58
CA ASN A 142 14.04 -8.44 8.40
C ASN A 142 15.32 -9.26 8.72
N LYS A 143 15.84 -9.98 7.72
CA LYS A 143 17.08 -10.78 7.85
C LYS A 143 18.31 -9.98 8.29
N GLU A 144 18.33 -8.67 8.02
CA GLU A 144 19.41 -7.77 8.45
C GLU A 144 19.24 -7.27 9.89
N GLY A 145 18.20 -7.71 10.61
CA GLY A 145 17.94 -7.31 11.99
C GLY A 145 17.31 -5.92 12.12
N LYS A 146 16.73 -5.38 11.05
CA LYS A 146 16.11 -4.04 11.01
C LYS A 146 14.59 -4.13 10.92
N SER A 147 13.90 -3.18 11.54
CA SER A 147 12.46 -2.99 11.33
C SER A 147 12.18 -2.73 9.85
N SER A 148 11.16 -3.40 9.31
CA SER A 148 10.80 -3.29 7.91
C SER A 148 9.31 -3.53 7.70
N ILE A 149 8.73 -2.75 6.79
CA ILE A 149 7.42 -3.06 6.24
C ILE A 149 7.46 -4.30 5.35
N MET A 150 8.64 -4.66 4.82
CA MET A 150 8.82 -5.76 3.89
C MET A 150 8.97 -7.08 4.65
N LEU A 151 8.19 -8.07 4.24
CA LEU A 151 8.25 -9.42 4.75
C LEU A 151 9.07 -10.32 3.83
N ASP A 152 9.74 -11.28 4.46
CA ASP A 152 10.37 -12.38 3.76
C ASP A 152 9.35 -13.43 3.25
N PRO A 153 9.64 -14.13 2.14
CA PRO A 153 10.83 -13.98 1.30
C PRO A 153 10.71 -12.78 0.34
N VAL A 154 11.66 -11.84 0.43
CA VAL A 154 11.77 -10.75 -0.55
C VAL A 154 12.30 -11.31 -1.87
N GLY A 155 11.58 -11.06 -2.96
CA GLY A 155 11.97 -11.46 -4.31
C GLY A 155 12.29 -10.26 -5.20
N PRO A 156 13.05 -10.46 -6.30
CA PRO A 156 13.27 -9.40 -7.27
C PRO A 156 11.95 -9.01 -7.92
N TRP A 157 11.79 -7.72 -8.24
CA TRP A 157 10.66 -7.24 -9.05
C TRP A 157 10.92 -7.57 -10.53
N PRO A 158 10.17 -8.47 -11.18
CA PRO A 158 10.42 -8.81 -12.58
C PRO A 158 10.23 -7.59 -13.48
N ALA A 159 11.14 -7.39 -14.44
CA ALA A 159 11.12 -6.20 -15.29
C ALA A 159 9.83 -6.08 -16.10
N GLU A 160 9.28 -7.21 -16.56
CA GLU A 160 8.03 -7.29 -17.30
C GLU A 160 6.83 -6.91 -16.43
N VAL A 161 6.82 -7.35 -15.17
CA VAL A 161 5.78 -6.97 -14.19
C VAL A 161 5.88 -5.48 -13.89
N GLY A 162 7.08 -4.96 -13.64
CA GLY A 162 7.31 -3.53 -13.38
C GLY A 162 6.93 -2.65 -14.54
N LYS A 163 7.25 -3.05 -15.77
CA LYS A 163 6.84 -2.34 -16.97
C LYS A 163 5.32 -2.35 -17.14
N ALA A 164 4.67 -3.48 -16.92
CA ALA A 164 3.22 -3.61 -17.06
C ALA A 164 2.49 -2.75 -16.02
N LEU A 165 2.82 -2.90 -14.74
CA LEU A 165 2.15 -2.17 -13.66
C LEU A 165 2.54 -0.69 -13.60
N GLY A 166 3.71 -0.31 -14.13
CA GLY A 166 4.16 1.08 -14.18
C GLY A 166 3.80 1.83 -15.47
N GLU A 167 3.07 1.22 -16.40
CA GLU A 167 2.79 1.85 -17.70
C GLU A 167 2.02 3.17 -17.53
N GLY A 168 2.61 4.27 -18.00
CA GLY A 168 2.02 5.61 -17.95
C GLY A 168 2.04 6.26 -16.56
N SER A 169 2.88 5.77 -15.64
CA SER A 169 2.95 6.31 -14.27
C SER A 169 3.32 7.79 -14.20
N GLU A 170 4.17 8.26 -15.09
CA GLU A 170 4.58 9.68 -15.13
C GLU A 170 3.43 10.60 -15.56
N GLU A 171 2.47 10.07 -16.32
CA GLU A 171 1.29 10.81 -16.80
C GLU A 171 0.02 10.53 -15.98
N GLY A 172 0.16 9.94 -14.79
CA GLY A 172 -0.94 9.69 -13.86
C GLY A 172 -1.71 8.38 -14.08
N ASN A 173 -1.15 7.43 -14.85
CA ASN A 173 -1.64 6.05 -14.96
C ASN A 173 -0.74 5.09 -14.16
N GLY A 174 -0.69 3.81 -14.51
CA GLY A 174 0.02 2.80 -13.73
C GLY A 174 -0.75 2.40 -12.47
N LEU A 175 -0.48 1.21 -11.95
CA LEU A 175 -1.28 0.58 -10.90
C LEU A 175 -1.40 1.47 -9.66
N HIS A 176 -0.32 2.17 -9.28
CA HIS A 176 -0.36 3.07 -8.14
C HIS A 176 -1.38 4.21 -8.33
N ASN A 177 -1.32 4.96 -9.44
CA ASN A 177 -2.25 6.06 -9.66
C ASN A 177 -3.68 5.57 -9.95
N ILE A 178 -3.83 4.38 -10.55
CA ILE A 178 -5.13 3.70 -10.68
C ILE A 178 -5.71 3.43 -9.29
N ALA A 179 -4.92 2.86 -8.38
CA ALA A 179 -5.33 2.59 -7.01
C ALA A 179 -5.70 3.89 -6.26
N ALA A 180 -4.93 4.96 -6.46
CA ALA A 180 -5.22 6.29 -5.92
C ALA A 180 -6.55 6.86 -6.45
N ALA A 181 -6.84 6.70 -7.76
CA ALA A 181 -8.09 7.15 -8.38
C ALA A 181 -9.32 6.38 -7.89
N LEU A 182 -9.13 5.10 -7.53
CA LEU A 182 -10.18 4.22 -6.98
C LEU A 182 -10.45 4.49 -5.49
N GLN A 183 -9.59 5.24 -4.82
CA GLN A 183 -9.65 5.45 -3.38
C GLN A 183 -10.59 6.61 -2.99
N THR A 184 -11.45 6.38 -2.00
CA THR A 184 -12.13 7.46 -1.26
C THR A 184 -11.28 7.89 -0.07
N ASN A 185 -11.40 9.16 0.33
CA ASN A 185 -10.70 9.67 1.51
C ASN A 185 -11.19 9.01 2.79
N SER A 186 -10.26 8.66 3.67
CA SER A 186 -10.57 8.18 5.01
C SER A 186 -10.88 9.37 5.93
N PRO A 187 -12.00 9.35 6.68
CA PRO A 187 -12.43 10.47 7.52
C PRO A 187 -11.40 10.86 8.60
N GLU A 188 -10.58 9.92 9.06
CA GLU A 188 -9.54 10.12 10.07
C GLU A 188 -8.49 11.18 9.67
N TYR A 189 -8.36 11.48 8.37
CA TYR A 189 -7.36 12.43 7.84
C TYR A 189 -7.93 13.80 7.47
N SER A 190 -9.22 14.02 7.71
CA SER A 190 -9.90 15.28 7.33
C SER A 190 -9.23 16.53 7.92
N ASP A 191 -8.74 16.44 9.16
CA ASP A 191 -8.11 17.54 9.88
C ASP A 191 -6.62 17.32 10.18
N ILE A 192 -6.02 16.24 9.68
CA ILE A 192 -4.60 15.95 9.90
C ILE A 192 -3.75 16.79 8.92
N PRO A 193 -2.73 17.53 9.39
CA PRO A 193 -1.82 18.24 8.50
C PRO A 193 -1.01 17.24 7.67
N VAL A 194 -0.99 17.43 6.36
CA VAL A 194 -0.30 16.54 5.42
C VAL A 194 0.55 17.31 4.41
N THR A 195 1.51 16.62 3.77
CA THR A 195 2.29 17.12 2.64
C THR A 195 1.46 17.16 1.36
N GLU A 196 2.02 17.69 0.26
CA GLU A 196 1.37 17.64 -1.06
C GLU A 196 1.13 16.20 -1.53
N LEU A 197 2.01 15.27 -1.14
CA LEU A 197 1.88 13.84 -1.38
C LEU A 197 1.10 13.12 -0.27
N ARG A 198 0.34 13.90 0.52
CA ARG A 198 -0.62 13.43 1.52
C ARG A 198 0.02 12.64 2.68
N VAL A 199 1.33 12.73 2.87
CA VAL A 199 2.02 12.14 4.02
C VAL A 199 1.73 12.98 5.27
N PRO A 200 1.30 12.38 6.39
CA PRO A 200 1.09 13.10 7.65
C PRO A 200 2.33 13.85 8.13
N ILE A 201 2.17 15.12 8.52
CA ILE A 201 3.25 15.95 9.07
C ILE A 201 3.12 15.96 10.59
N PHE A 202 3.68 14.94 11.24
CA PHE A 202 3.54 14.72 12.69
C PHE A 202 3.95 15.94 13.55
N GLY A 203 5.04 16.63 13.17
CA GLY A 203 5.51 17.84 13.88
C GLY A 203 4.57 19.05 13.79
N LYS A 204 3.58 19.05 12.89
CA LYS A 204 2.56 20.09 12.77
C LYS A 204 1.23 19.72 13.44
N MET A 205 1.09 18.49 13.91
CA MET A 205 -0.11 18.03 14.60
C MET A 205 -0.21 18.68 15.99
N THR A 206 -1.43 18.99 16.45
CA THR A 206 -1.68 19.28 17.87
C THR A 206 -1.42 18.03 18.72
N GLU A 207 -1.30 18.17 20.04
CA GLU A 207 -1.10 17.00 20.90
C GLU A 207 -2.27 16.01 20.83
N GLU A 208 -3.51 16.49 20.71
CA GLU A 208 -4.68 15.65 20.52
C GLU A 208 -4.60 14.89 19.19
N GLN A 209 -4.19 15.57 18.11
CA GLN A 209 -4.01 14.94 16.80
C GLN A 209 -2.89 13.88 16.80
N LYS A 210 -1.77 14.14 17.50
CA LYS A 210 -0.69 13.16 17.67
C LYS A 210 -1.21 11.92 18.38
N GLN A 211 -1.90 12.08 19.51
CA GLN A 211 -2.45 10.95 20.25
C GLN A 211 -3.43 10.14 19.40
N ILE A 212 -4.31 10.79 18.65
CA ILE A 212 -5.22 10.12 17.72
C ILE A 212 -4.43 9.35 16.65
N PHE A 213 -3.44 9.98 16.02
CA PHE A 213 -2.64 9.33 14.97
C PHE A 213 -1.84 8.12 15.48
N ILE A 214 -1.26 8.22 16.69
CA ILE A 214 -0.55 7.11 17.36
C ILE A 214 -1.50 5.94 17.61
N LEU A 215 -2.70 6.20 18.14
CA LEU A 215 -3.73 5.18 18.35
C LEU A 215 -4.20 4.54 17.04
N LEU A 216 -4.37 5.33 15.98
CA LEU A 216 -4.72 4.83 14.65
C LEU A 216 -3.62 3.94 14.04
N CYS A 217 -2.36 4.18 14.40
CA CYS A 217 -1.25 3.30 14.04
C CYS A 217 -1.16 2.03 14.91
N GLY A 218 -2.06 1.85 15.88
CA GLY A 218 -2.06 0.70 16.80
C GLY A 218 -0.92 0.76 17.82
N ILE A 219 -0.42 1.95 18.13
CA ILE A 219 0.69 2.15 19.06
C ILE A 219 0.11 2.42 20.45
N GLU A 220 0.52 1.62 21.44
CA GLU A 220 0.24 1.88 22.86
C GLU A 220 1.26 2.88 23.41
N LEU A 221 0.76 3.90 24.11
CA LEU A 221 1.53 4.94 24.81
C LEU A 221 1.82 4.55 26.27
#